data_AF-A0A2K3K9C2-F1
#
_entry.id   AF-A0A2K3K9C2-F1
#
_cell.length_a   1.000
_cell.length_b   1.000
_cell.length_c   1.000
_cell.angle_alpha   90.00
_cell.angle_beta   90.00
_cell.angle_gamma   90.00
#
_symmetry.space_group_name_H-M   'P 1'
#
loop_
_entity.id
_entity.type
_entity.pdbx_description
1 polymer ?
#
loop_
_entity_poly.entity_id
_entity_poly.type
_entity_poly.pdbx_seq_one_letter_code
_entity_poly.pdbx_strand_id
1 'polypeptide(L)'
;MLPQKQRENTSCTFLGPNLPDVWVLSENTSPHTLTTGSSQSVDDGHSATILEGTSIATEIKLKVAEEISRMKSEIGKFPKLVVVLVGDRRDSHRFIDIKLEACEKVGI
;
A
#
# COMPACT_ATOMS: atom_id res chain seq x y z
N MET A 1 36.06 -17.30 -41.00
CA MET A 1 35.81 -18.37 -40.02
C MET A 1 35.74 -17.75 -38.64
N LEU A 2 34.57 -17.75 -38.00
CA LEU A 2 34.42 -17.41 -36.58
C LEU A 2 34.96 -18.54 -35.70
N PRO A 3 35.49 -18.22 -34.52
CA PRO A 3 35.20 -18.98 -33.32
C PRO A 3 34.36 -18.16 -32.34
N GLN A 4 33.40 -18.84 -31.73
CA GLN A 4 32.29 -18.26 -30.98
C GLN A 4 32.72 -17.76 -29.59
N LYS A 5 32.25 -16.56 -29.24
CA LYS A 5 32.38 -15.97 -27.91
C LYS A 5 31.39 -16.66 -26.96
N GLN A 6 31.91 -17.40 -25.98
CA GLN A 6 31.08 -17.99 -24.94
C GLN A 6 30.32 -16.91 -24.18
N ARG A 7 29.01 -17.11 -24.07
CA ARG A 7 28.05 -16.26 -23.38
C ARG A 7 28.05 -16.67 -21.91
N GLU A 8 28.71 -15.88 -21.07
CA GLU A 8 28.65 -16.03 -19.62
C GLU A 8 27.23 -15.70 -19.16
N ASN A 9 26.53 -16.71 -18.66
CA ASN A 9 25.20 -16.64 -18.10
C ASN A 9 25.33 -16.40 -16.59
N THR A 10 25.63 -15.15 -16.21
CA THR A 10 25.54 -14.73 -14.81
C THR A 10 24.06 -14.67 -14.42
N SER A 11 23.55 -15.79 -13.93
CA SER A 11 22.28 -15.90 -13.20
C SER A 11 22.40 -15.03 -11.94
N CYS A 12 21.82 -13.84 -11.98
CA CYS A 12 21.61 -13.02 -10.80
C CYS A 12 20.46 -13.64 -10.00
N THR A 13 20.77 -14.58 -9.11
CA THR A 13 19.81 -15.09 -8.14
C THR A 13 19.64 -14.01 -7.07
N PHE A 14 18.82 -13.01 -7.36
CA PHE A 14 18.33 -12.04 -6.40
C PHE A 14 17.32 -12.75 -5.47
N LEU A 15 17.81 -13.43 -4.45
CA LEU A 15 16.98 -13.95 -3.36
C LEU A 15 16.70 -12.80 -2.40
N GLY A 16 15.62 -12.06 -2.67
CA GLY A 16 15.00 -11.21 -1.65
C GLY A 16 14.49 -12.06 -0.47
N PRO A 17 14.24 -11.45 0.71
CA PRO A 17 13.67 -12.17 1.84
C PRO A 17 12.32 -12.76 1.43
N ASN A 18 12.22 -14.09 1.50
CA ASN A 18 11.00 -14.84 1.29
C ASN A 18 10.09 -14.55 2.48
N LEU A 19 9.27 -13.49 2.39
CA LEU A 19 8.27 -13.18 3.40
C LEU A 19 7.04 -14.04 3.06
N PRO A 20 6.65 -15.00 3.91
CA PRO A 20 5.37 -15.67 3.69
C PRO A 20 4.25 -14.64 3.91
N ASP A 21 3.50 -14.34 2.85
CA ASP A 21 2.22 -13.61 2.90
C ASP A 21 1.11 -14.44 3.61
N VAL A 22 1.48 -15.18 4.65
CA VAL A 22 0.55 -15.96 5.47
C VAL A 22 0.38 -15.22 6.78
N TRP A 23 -0.68 -14.42 6.85
CA TRP A 23 -1.27 -14.02 8.12
C TRP A 23 -1.81 -15.29 8.79
N VAL A 24 -0.97 -16.01 9.55
CA VAL A 24 -1.39 -17.22 10.25
C VAL A 24 -2.39 -16.82 11.32
N LEU A 25 -3.65 -17.19 11.12
CA LEU A 25 -4.68 -17.10 12.16
C LEU A 25 -4.30 -18.10 13.24
N SER A 26 -4.08 -17.63 14.47
CA SER A 26 -3.75 -18.47 15.62
C SER A 26 -4.89 -19.46 15.89
N GLU A 27 -4.69 -20.72 15.50
CA GLU A 27 -5.56 -21.85 15.82
C GLU A 27 -5.43 -22.23 17.29
N ASN A 28 -6.18 -21.55 18.15
CA ASN A 28 -6.45 -22.01 19.51
C ASN A 28 -7.96 -22.07 19.77
N THR A 29 -8.72 -22.76 18.92
CA THR A 29 -10.08 -23.14 19.29
C THR A 29 -10.41 -24.55 18.81
N SER A 30 -10.84 -25.34 19.79
CA SER A 30 -11.19 -26.76 19.75
C SER A 30 -12.17 -27.12 18.62
N PRO A 31 -12.12 -28.33 18.04
CA PRO A 31 -12.97 -28.70 16.92
C PRO A 31 -14.40 -28.97 17.41
N HIS A 32 -15.30 -28.01 17.18
CA HIS A 32 -16.73 -28.23 17.32
C HIS A 32 -17.27 -28.65 15.95
N THR A 33 -17.73 -29.89 15.88
CA THR A 33 -18.39 -30.56 14.75
C THR A 33 -19.40 -29.66 14.02
N LEU A 34 -19.25 -29.56 12.71
CA LEU A 34 -20.19 -28.90 11.79
C LEU A 34 -21.53 -29.67 11.77
N THR A 35 -22.50 -29.18 12.54
CA THR A 35 -23.91 -29.54 12.39
C THR A 35 -24.58 -28.50 11.50
N THR A 36 -24.98 -28.92 10.31
CA THR A 36 -25.95 -28.19 9.47
C THR A 36 -27.28 -28.12 10.21
N GLY A 37 -27.68 -26.93 10.66
CA GLY A 37 -29.02 -26.68 11.18
C GLY A 37 -29.12 -25.42 12.05
N SER A 38 -30.08 -24.56 11.68
CA SER A 38 -30.60 -23.41 12.41
C SER A 38 -29.94 -22.06 12.14
N SER A 39 -30.61 -21.27 11.30
CA SER A 39 -30.55 -19.81 11.33
C SER A 39 -31.00 -19.32 12.70
N GLN A 40 -30.06 -19.09 13.61
CA GLN A 40 -30.27 -18.29 14.80
C GLN A 40 -29.56 -16.96 14.62
N SER A 41 -30.36 -15.92 14.35
CA SER A 41 -29.96 -14.53 14.50
C SER A 41 -29.78 -14.24 15.99
N VAL A 42 -28.60 -14.56 16.52
CA VAL A 42 -28.12 -13.93 17.75
C VAL A 42 -27.63 -12.54 17.35
N ASP A 43 -28.49 -11.55 17.56
CA ASP A 43 -28.09 -10.13 17.61
C ASP A 43 -27.33 -9.92 18.92
N ASP A 44 -26.11 -10.46 18.98
CA ASP A 44 -25.14 -10.02 19.97
C ASP A 44 -24.71 -8.63 19.50
N GLY A 45 -25.15 -7.58 20.20
CA GLY A 45 -24.99 -6.15 19.89
C GLY A 45 -23.55 -5.61 19.80
N HIS A 46 -22.63 -6.39 19.26
CA HIS A 46 -21.29 -6.00 18.86
C HIS A 46 -21.37 -5.25 17.53
N SER A 47 -21.71 -3.96 17.59
CA SER A 47 -21.49 -3.07 16.45
C SER A 47 -19.99 -2.95 16.18
N ALA A 48 -19.56 -3.23 14.96
CA ALA A 48 -18.17 -3.05 14.56
C ALA A 48 -17.82 -1.55 14.55
N THR A 49 -16.70 -1.19 15.17
CA THR A 49 -16.18 0.18 15.08
C THR A 49 -15.62 0.43 13.69
N ILE A 50 -16.17 1.41 12.97
CA ILE A 50 -15.61 1.89 11.69
C ILE A 50 -14.37 2.73 11.99
N LEU A 51 -13.24 2.37 11.38
CA LEU A 51 -12.01 3.16 11.46
C LEU A 51 -12.01 4.23 10.36
N GLU A 52 -12.24 5.49 10.76
CA GLU A 52 -12.24 6.64 9.85
C GLU A 52 -10.82 7.01 9.38
N GLY A 53 -10.38 6.35 8.30
CA GLY A 53 -9.08 6.61 7.68
C GLY A 53 -8.93 8.03 7.13
N THR A 54 -10.03 8.70 6.79
CA THR A 54 -10.02 10.08 6.26
C THR A 54 -9.45 11.08 7.26
N SER A 55 -9.85 10.99 8.53
CA SER A 55 -9.38 11.89 9.59
C SER A 55 -7.88 11.70 9.82
N ILE A 56 -7.45 10.44 9.92
CA ILE A 56 -6.04 10.07 10.11
C ILE A 56 -5.20 10.55 8.91
N ALA A 57 -5.67 10.33 7.68
CA ALA A 57 -4.97 10.76 6.48
C ALA A 57 -4.85 12.30 6.40
N THR A 58 -5.85 13.04 6.89
CA THR A 58 -5.82 14.50 6.93
C THR A 58 -4.77 14.99 7.91
N GLU A 59 -4.70 14.41 9.12
CA GLU A 59 -3.67 14.74 10.11
C GLU A 59 -2.26 14.48 9.56
N ILE A 60 -2.04 13.34 8.91
CA ILE A 60 -0.74 12.99 8.30
C ILE A 60 -0.36 14.01 7.23
N LYS A 61 -1.29 14.39 6.34
CA LYS A 61 -1.02 15.37 5.28
C LYS A 61 -0.60 16.73 5.85
N LEU A 62 -1.21 17.18 6.96
CA LEU A 62 -0.84 18.43 7.61
C LEU A 62 0.60 18.39 8.14
N LYS A 63 0.98 17.29 8.82
CA LYS A 63 2.35 17.11 9.31
C LYS A 63 3.38 17.08 8.18
N VAL A 64 3.04 16.42 7.06
CA VAL A 64 3.90 16.39 5.87
C VAL A 64 4.05 17.78 5.25
N ALA A 65 2.97 18.55 5.17
CA ALA A 65 3.00 19.91 4.63
C ALA A 65 3.89 20.85 5.46
N GLU A 66 3.80 20.75 6.79
CA GLU A 66 4.67 21.48 7.72
C GLU A 66 6.14 21.14 7.49
N GLU A 67 6.47 19.86 7.40
CA GLU A 67 7.83 19.40 7.17
C GLU A 67 8.38 19.86 5.82
N ILE A 68 7.58 19.80 4.77
CA ILE A 68 7.98 20.30 3.44
C ILE A 68 8.23 21.80 3.48
N SER A 69 7.39 22.56 4.19
CA SER A 69 7.59 24.00 4.39
C SER A 69 8.92 24.28 5.08
N ARG A 70 9.25 23.52 6.12
CA ARG A 70 10.55 23.58 6.81
C ARG A 70 11.72 23.24 5.89
N MET A 71 11.61 22.17 5.09
CA MET A 71 12.66 21.80 4.13
C MET A 71 12.90 22.91 3.08
N LYS A 72 11.82 23.54 2.60
CA LYS A 72 11.90 24.66 1.65
C LYS A 72 12.63 25.86 2.26
N SER A 73 12.34 26.20 3.52
CA SER A 73 12.96 27.36 4.18
C SER A 73 14.42 27.11 4.59
N GLU A 74 14.74 25.92 5.09
CA GLU A 74 16.07 25.61 5.65
C GLU A 74 17.08 25.15 4.59
N ILE A 75 16.65 24.28 3.66
CA ILE A 75 17.54 23.60 2.70
C ILE A 75 17.37 24.20 1.29
N GLY A 76 16.26 24.91 1.02
CA GLY A 76 15.92 25.39 -0.31
C GLY A 76 15.51 24.28 -1.28
N LYS A 77 15.23 23.08 -0.77
CA LYS A 77 14.82 21.90 -1.55
C LYS A 77 13.57 21.27 -0.93
N PHE A 78 12.80 20.56 -1.75
CA PHE A 78 11.60 19.85 -1.32
C PHE A 78 11.44 18.56 -2.12
N PRO A 79 10.73 17.55 -1.59
CA PRO A 79 10.49 16.30 -2.29
C PRO A 79 9.65 16.52 -3.56
N LYS A 80 9.83 15.64 -4.55
CA LYS A 80 9.04 15.63 -5.78
C LYS A 80 8.54 14.22 -6.07
N LEU A 81 7.30 14.10 -6.55
CA LEU A 81 6.73 12.84 -7.00
C LEU A 81 6.70 12.80 -8.53
N VAL A 82 7.23 11.71 -9.11
CA VAL A 82 7.11 11.41 -10.54
C VAL A 82 6.13 10.26 -10.71
N VAL A 83 5.11 10.44 -11.55
CA VAL A 83 4.11 9.42 -11.85
C VAL A 83 4.19 9.04 -13.32
N VAL A 84 4.20 7.75 -13.61
CA VAL A 84 4.16 7.21 -14.98
C VAL A 84 2.87 6.45 -15.16
N LEU A 85 2.07 6.86 -16.14
CA LEU A 85 0.86 6.16 -16.56
C LEU A 85 1.14 5.39 -17.84
N VAL A 86 0.69 4.13 -17.90
CA VAL A 86 0.76 3.30 -19.11
C VAL A 86 -0.64 2.81 -19.45
N GLY A 87 -1.05 3.03 -20.70
CA GLY A 87 -2.41 2.77 -21.16
C GLY A 87 -3.39 3.88 -20.78
N ASP A 88 -4.70 3.62 -20.99
CA ASP A 88 -5.77 4.63 -20.93
C ASP A 88 -6.97 4.14 -20.09
N ARG A 89 -6.70 3.34 -19.05
CA ARG A 89 -7.76 2.83 -18.17
C ARG A 89 -8.26 3.95 -17.25
N ARG A 90 -9.54 4.29 -17.34
CA ARG A 90 -10.17 5.41 -16.59
C ARG A 90 -9.93 5.41 -15.08
N ASP A 91 -9.96 4.24 -14.44
CA ASP A 91 -9.69 4.12 -13.00
C ASP A 91 -8.23 4.47 -12.66
N SER A 92 -7.30 4.13 -13.54
CA SER A 92 -5.88 4.48 -13.38
C SER A 92 -5.67 5.99 -13.48
N HIS A 93 -6.34 6.67 -14.41
CA HIS A 93 -6.36 8.15 -14.46
C HIS A 93 -6.86 8.74 -13.15
N ARG A 94 -8.01 8.26 -12.67
CA ARG A 94 -8.60 8.77 -11.42
C ARG A 94 -7.66 8.59 -10.22
N PHE A 95 -6.96 7.46 -10.12
CA PHE A 95 -5.98 7.24 -9.05
C PHE A 95 -4.78 8.18 -9.16
N ILE A 96 -4.35 8.53 -10.37
CA ILE A 96 -3.27 9.49 -10.58
C ILE A 96 -3.71 10.90 -10.21
N ASP A 97 -4.92 11.32 -10.60
CA ASP A 97 -5.47 12.63 -10.23
C ASP A 97 -5.52 12.79 -8.71
N ILE A 98 -5.97 11.75 -8.00
CA ILE A 98 -6.00 11.73 -6.53
C ILE A 98 -4.58 11.86 -5.94
N LYS A 99 -3.58 11.19 -6.53
CA LYS A 99 -2.18 11.30 -6.09
C LYS A 99 -1.63 12.71 -6.32
N LEU A 100 -1.95 13.32 -7.46
CA LEU A 100 -1.52 14.66 -7.80
C LEU A 100 -2.16 15.72 -6.87
N GLU A 101 -3.48 15.65 -6.67
CA GLU A 101 -4.20 16.55 -5.76
C GLU A 101 -3.66 16.45 -4.32
N ALA A 102 -3.31 15.24 -3.86
CA ALA A 102 -2.71 15.06 -2.56
C ALA A 102 -1.31 15.71 -2.46
N CYS A 103 -0.51 15.64 -3.52
CA CYS A 103 0.81 16.28 -3.59
C CYS A 103 0.70 17.81 -3.57
N GLU A 104 -0.21 18.37 -4.37
CA GLU A 104 -0.48 19.81 -4.41
C GLU A 104 -0.90 20.33 -3.04
N LYS A 105 -1.79 19.61 -2.33
CA LYS A 105 -2.26 19.97 -0.98
C LYS A 105 -1.15 20.04 0.06
N VAL A 106 -0.08 19.25 -0.09
CA VAL A 106 1.04 19.24 0.87
C VAL A 106 2.26 20.02 0.36
N GLY A 107 2.21 20.57 -0.86
CA GLY A 107 3.26 21.39 -1.44
C GLY A 107 4.43 20.61 -2.04
N ILE A 108 4.19 19.39 -2.53
CA ILE A 108 5.11 18.60 -3.38
C ILE A 108 5.06 19.09 -4.83
#